data_AF-A0A085LS33-F1
#
_entry.id   AF-A0A085LS33-F1
#
_cell.length_a   1.000
_cell.length_b   1.000
_cell.length_c   1.000
_cell.angle_alpha   90.00
_cell.angle_beta   90.00
_cell.angle_gamma   90.00
#
_symmetry.space_group_name_H-M   'P 1'
#
loop_
_entity.id
_entity.type
_entity.pdbx_description
1 polymer ?
#
loop_
_entity_poly.entity_id
_entity_poly.type
_entity_poly.pdbx_seq_one_letter_code
_entity_poly.pdbx_strand_id
1 'polypeptide(L)'
;MGGTDDGLPRLNQSHSHPHLDKIVVNLSSRPLSDQEKGVLAKGLNFVPCPRAPPVLDIIASFEHGLSSIEQNRASEVKSAITNLLLRHRFTRNPNLDHSDMTALRNLLI
;
A
#
# COMPACT_ATOMS: atom_id res chain seq x y z
N MET A 1 35.72 36.47 15.31
CA MET A 1 34.41 36.79 14.71
C MET A 1 34.21 35.79 13.58
N GLY A 2 33.76 34.56 13.81
CA GLY A 2 32.55 34.18 14.53
C GLY A 2 31.35 34.20 13.59
N GLY A 3 31.48 33.59 12.40
CA GLY A 3 30.38 33.45 11.44
C GLY A 3 29.40 32.40 11.93
N THR A 4 28.16 32.80 12.12
CA THR A 4 27.05 31.99 12.61
C THR A 4 26.62 31.00 11.55
N ASP A 5 26.88 29.73 11.82
CA ASP A 5 26.23 28.57 11.22
C ASP A 5 24.77 28.58 11.67
N ASP A 6 23.90 29.22 10.87
CA ASP A 6 22.45 29.19 11.07
C ASP A 6 21.93 27.80 10.71
N GLY A 7 22.19 26.85 11.61
CA GLY A 7 21.57 25.54 11.62
C GLY A 7 20.07 25.68 11.74
N LEU A 8 19.37 25.59 10.62
CA LEU A 8 17.92 25.40 10.59
C LEU A 8 17.57 24.23 11.51
N PRO A 9 16.67 24.40 12.50
CA PRO A 9 16.26 23.30 13.35
C PRO A 9 15.58 22.27 12.47
N ARG A 10 16.21 21.11 12.30
CA ARG A 10 15.53 19.92 11.78
C ARG A 10 14.33 19.70 12.68
N LEU A 11 13.14 19.94 12.14
CA LEU A 11 11.88 19.58 12.78
C LEU A 11 12.00 18.10 13.17
N ASN A 12 12.21 17.84 14.46
CA ASN A 12 12.07 16.53 15.05
C ASN A 12 10.59 16.18 14.87
N GLN A 13 10.24 15.57 13.74
CA GLN A 13 9.01 14.82 13.60
C GLN A 13 9.14 13.62 14.54
N SER A 14 8.97 13.89 15.83
CA SER A 14 8.51 12.91 16.78
C SER A 14 7.10 12.57 16.31
N HIS A 15 7.01 11.62 15.37
CA HIS A 15 5.78 10.90 15.13
C HIS A 15 5.44 10.28 16.48
N SER A 16 4.55 10.94 17.23
CA SER A 16 4.05 10.46 18.49
C SER A 16 3.55 9.05 18.24
N HIS A 17 4.27 8.05 18.76
CA HIS A 17 3.93 6.66 18.55
C HIS A 17 2.46 6.50 18.98
N PRO A 18 1.58 6.03 18.09
CA PRO A 18 0.16 5.96 18.41
C PRO A 18 -0.01 5.12 19.66
N HIS A 19 -0.77 5.63 20.64
CA HIS A 19 -1.02 4.91 21.88
C HIS A 19 -1.94 3.73 21.56
N LEU A 20 -1.34 2.57 21.32
CA LEU A 20 -2.00 1.41 20.73
C LEU A 20 -3.19 0.93 21.56
N ASP A 21 -3.15 1.08 22.88
CA ASP A 21 -4.23 0.68 23.79
C ASP A 21 -5.50 1.54 23.66
N LYS A 22 -5.41 2.73 23.07
CA LYS A 22 -6.59 3.54 22.72
C LYS A 22 -7.19 3.16 21.36
N ILE A 23 -6.40 2.54 20.49
CA ILE A 23 -6.78 2.23 19.11
C ILE A 23 -7.25 0.79 19.00
N VAL A 24 -6.62 -0.11 19.74
CA VAL A 24 -6.89 -1.55 19.71
C VAL A 24 -7.53 -1.96 21.00
N VAL A 25 -8.79 -2.41 20.91
CA VAL A 25 -9.50 -3.04 22.02
C VAL A 25 -9.35 -4.55 21.88
N ASN A 26 -8.63 -5.18 22.81
CA ASN A 26 -8.49 -6.63 22.82
C ASN A 26 -9.74 -7.28 23.42
N LEU A 27 -10.49 -8.03 22.59
CA LEU A 27 -11.67 -8.78 23.01
C LEU A 27 -11.37 -10.26 23.31
N SER A 28 -10.12 -10.69 23.15
CA SER A 28 -9.70 -12.06 23.43
C SER A 28 -9.26 -12.21 24.90
N SER A 29 -9.23 -13.45 25.38
CA SER A 29 -8.70 -13.78 26.71
C SER A 29 -7.16 -13.79 26.77
N ARG A 30 -6.47 -13.72 25.62
CA ARG A 30 -5.01 -13.69 25.57
C ARG A 30 -4.50 -12.25 25.49
N PRO A 31 -3.38 -11.91 26.14
CA PRO A 31 -2.76 -10.61 25.93
C PRO A 31 -2.25 -10.48 24.47
N LEU A 32 -2.26 -9.25 23.97
CA LEU A 32 -1.68 -8.89 22.67
C LEU A 32 -0.32 -8.22 22.87
N SER A 33 0.66 -8.63 22.08
CA SER A 33 1.96 -7.95 21.96
C SER A 33 1.84 -6.59 21.26
N ASP A 34 2.82 -5.71 21.45
CA ASP A 34 2.84 -4.41 20.78
C ASP A 34 2.89 -4.53 19.25
N GLN A 35 3.49 -5.60 18.73
CA GLN A 35 3.50 -5.88 17.29
C GLN A 35 2.11 -6.26 16.78
N GLU A 36 1.38 -7.12 17.50
CA GLU A 36 0.00 -7.48 17.15
C GLU A 36 -0.93 -6.27 17.23
N LYS A 37 -0.80 -5.46 18.29
CA LYS A 37 -1.53 -4.19 18.40
C LYS A 37 -1.14 -3.22 17.28
N GLY A 38 0.14 -3.16 16.91
CA GLY A 38 0.63 -2.32 15.83
C GLY A 38 0.00 -2.68 14.48
N VAL A 39 -0.10 -3.97 14.16
CA VAL A 39 -0.77 -4.43 12.94
C VAL A 39 -2.28 -4.18 12.98
N LEU A 40 -2.94 -4.46 14.11
CA LEU A 40 -4.37 -4.20 14.28
C LEU A 40 -4.70 -2.70 14.17
N ALA A 41 -3.82 -1.84 14.70
CA ALA A 41 -3.95 -0.39 14.61
C ALA A 41 -3.85 0.13 13.16
N LYS A 42 -3.30 -0.65 12.22
CA LYS A 42 -3.32 -0.28 10.78
C LYS A 42 -4.75 -0.23 10.22
N GLY A 43 -5.70 -0.98 10.80
CA GLY A 43 -7.12 -0.94 10.43
C GLY A 43 -7.35 -1.10 8.92
N LEU A 44 -7.99 -0.10 8.29
CA LEU A 44 -8.29 -0.08 6.85
C LEU A 44 -7.06 0.02 5.93
N ASN A 45 -5.85 0.27 6.47
CA ASN A 45 -4.61 0.12 5.70
C ASN A 45 -4.26 -1.37 5.42
N PHE A 46 -5.10 -2.30 5.87
CA PHE A 46 -5.08 -3.72 5.50
C PHE A 46 -5.65 -3.95 4.09
N VAL A 47 -5.11 -3.26 3.08
CA VAL A 47 -5.49 -3.55 1.68
C VAL A 47 -4.55 -4.64 1.18
N PRO A 48 -5.02 -5.88 0.91
CA PRO A 48 -4.17 -6.92 0.36
C PRO A 48 -3.66 -6.48 -1.00
N CYS A 49 -2.36 -6.21 -1.12
CA CYS A 49 -1.73 -5.94 -2.40
C CYS A 49 -1.84 -7.22 -3.27
N PRO A 50 -2.47 -7.14 -4.47
CA PRO A 50 -2.55 -8.28 -5.38
C PRO A 50 -1.17 -8.85 -5.70
N ARG A 51 -1.10 -10.18 -5.91
CA ARG A 51 0.17 -10.85 -6.24
C ARG A 51 0.70 -10.49 -7.62
N ALA A 52 -0.19 -10.09 -8.52
CA ALA A 52 0.11 -9.66 -9.88
C ALA A 52 -0.88 -8.54 -10.27
N PRO A 53 -0.54 -7.71 -11.26
CA PRO A 53 -1.49 -6.76 -11.84
C PRO A 53 -2.72 -7.49 -12.40
N PRO A 54 -3.94 -6.96 -12.22
CA PRO A 54 -5.15 -7.54 -12.80
C PRO A 54 -5.22 -7.19 -14.30
N VAL A 55 -4.35 -7.81 -15.11
CA VAL A 55 -4.18 -7.49 -16.54
C VAL A 55 -5.48 -7.58 -17.32
N LEU A 56 -6.28 -8.62 -17.06
CA LEU A 56 -7.57 -8.81 -17.74
C LEU A 56 -8.57 -7.72 -17.41
N ASP A 57 -8.66 -7.30 -16.14
CA ASP A 57 -9.58 -6.25 -15.72
C ASP A 57 -9.17 -4.89 -16.30
N ILE A 58 -7.85 -4.64 -16.39
CA ILE A 58 -7.32 -3.45 -17.06
C ILE A 58 -7.73 -3.47 -18.55
N ILE A 59 -7.45 -4.56 -19.26
CA ILE A 59 -7.81 -4.70 -20.68
C ILE A 59 -9.33 -4.54 -20.86
N ALA A 60 -10.14 -5.24 -20.08
CA ALA A 60 -11.60 -5.18 -20.18
C ALA A 60 -12.13 -3.75 -19.93
N SER A 61 -11.59 -3.04 -18.94
CA SER A 61 -11.98 -1.66 -18.63
C SER A 61 -11.64 -0.71 -19.79
N PHE A 62 -10.47 -0.86 -20.39
CA PHE A 62 -10.08 -0.05 -21.55
C PHE A 62 -10.87 -0.43 -22.80
N GLU A 63 -11.04 -1.71 -23.10
CA GLU A 63 -11.87 -2.19 -24.23
C GLU A 63 -13.29 -1.65 -24.14
N HIS A 64 -13.88 -1.68 -22.94
CA HIS A 64 -15.19 -1.10 -22.69
C HIS A 64 -15.20 0.42 -22.90
N GLY A 65 -14.25 1.15 -22.32
CA GLY A 65 -14.16 2.61 -22.45
C GLY A 65 -13.88 3.09 -23.88
N LEU A 66 -13.17 2.29 -24.68
CA LEU A 66 -12.84 2.60 -26.08
C LEU A 66 -13.94 2.19 -27.06
N SER A 67 -14.98 1.48 -26.62
CA SER A 67 -16.04 0.94 -27.49
C SER A 67 -16.83 1.99 -28.29
N SER A 68 -16.85 3.24 -27.83
CA SER A 68 -17.58 4.36 -28.45
C SER A 68 -16.69 5.36 -29.20
N ILE A 69 -15.38 5.10 -29.27
CA ILE A 69 -14.39 6.00 -29.87
C ILE A 69 -14.08 5.57 -31.31
N GLU A 70 -13.62 6.53 -32.13
CA GLU A 70 -13.13 6.28 -33.47
C GLU A 70 -12.01 5.23 -33.50
N GLN A 71 -12.08 4.32 -34.47
CA GLN A 71 -11.33 3.06 -34.47
C GLN A 71 -9.81 3.25 -34.53
N ASN A 72 -9.32 4.27 -35.24
CA ASN A 72 -7.88 4.52 -35.32
C ASN A 72 -7.34 4.98 -33.96
N ARG A 73 -8.03 5.94 -33.32
CA ARG A 73 -7.69 6.39 -31.96
C ARG A 73 -7.79 5.28 -30.93
N ALA A 74 -8.83 4.43 -31.01
CA ALA A 74 -8.96 3.27 -30.14
C ALA A 74 -7.77 2.30 -30.32
N SER A 75 -7.34 2.06 -31.56
CA SER A 75 -6.21 1.18 -31.88
C SER A 75 -4.88 1.71 -31.34
N GLU A 76 -4.65 3.02 -31.43
CA GLU A 76 -3.47 3.68 -30.84
C GLU A 76 -3.40 3.48 -29.32
N VAL A 77 -4.52 3.71 -28.62
CA VAL A 77 -4.60 3.55 -27.16
C VAL A 77 -4.39 2.08 -26.77
N LYS A 78 -5.02 1.14 -27.47
CA LYS A 78 -4.83 -0.31 -27.25
C LYS A 78 -3.37 -0.72 -27.42
N SER A 79 -2.71 -0.21 -28.46
CA SER A 79 -1.28 -0.46 -28.69
C SER A 79 -0.41 0.10 -27.56
N ALA A 80 -0.69 1.31 -27.10
CA ALA A 80 0.05 1.93 -25.98
C ALA A 80 -0.10 1.13 -24.68
N ILE A 81 -1.33 0.70 -24.35
CA ILE A 81 -1.59 -0.12 -23.15
C ILE A 81 -0.93 -1.48 -23.25
N THR A 82 -1.01 -2.14 -24.42
CA THR A 82 -0.36 -3.43 -24.64
C THR A 82 1.14 -3.32 -24.43
N ASN A 83 1.78 -2.29 -25.00
CA ASN A 83 3.20 -2.03 -24.81
C ASN A 83 3.54 -1.74 -23.34
N LEU A 84 2.72 -0.96 -22.64
CA LEU A 84 2.89 -0.69 -21.22
C LEU A 84 2.84 -1.99 -20.42
N LEU A 85 1.80 -2.80 -20.59
CA LEU A 85 1.59 -4.04 -19.85
C LEU A 85 2.70 -5.08 -20.12
N LEU A 86 3.19 -5.17 -21.36
CA LEU A 86 4.28 -6.08 -21.72
C LEU A 86 5.63 -5.65 -21.15
N ARG A 87 5.90 -4.34 -21.07
CA ARG A 87 7.19 -3.81 -20.58
C ARG A 87 7.20 -3.57 -19.07
N HIS A 88 6.04 -3.43 -18.46
CA HIS A 88 5.90 -3.09 -17.06
C HIS A 88 6.45 -4.21 -16.18
N ARG A 89 7.49 -3.90 -15.40
CA ARG A 89 7.97 -4.77 -14.33
C ARG A 89 7.20 -4.49 -13.06
N PHE A 90 6.18 -5.30 -12.81
CA PHE A 90 5.43 -5.20 -11.56
C PHE A 90 6.35 -5.48 -10.38
N THR A 91 6.48 -4.49 -9.52
CA THR A 91 7.12 -4.63 -8.22
C THR A 91 6.03 -4.67 -7.17
N ARG A 92 5.97 -5.80 -6.46
CA ARG A 92 5.05 -5.93 -5.33
C ARG A 92 5.62 -5.13 -4.16
N ASN A 93 4.96 -4.05 -3.79
CA ASN A 93 5.26 -3.32 -2.57
C ASN A 93 4.12 -3.55 -1.56
N PRO A 94 4.18 -4.65 -0.77
CA PRO A 94 3.16 -4.92 0.21
C PRO A 94 3.26 -3.92 1.37
N ASN A 95 2.12 -3.40 1.82
CA ASN A 95 2.06 -2.52 2.99
C ASN A 95 2.35 -3.26 4.33
N LEU A 96 2.43 -4.60 4.27
CA LEU A 96 2.73 -5.48 5.39
C LEU A 96 4.02 -6.22 5.10
N ASP A 97 4.96 -6.12 6.02
CA ASP A 97 6.21 -6.87 5.96
C ASP A 97 6.03 -8.31 6.52
N HIS A 98 7.11 -9.07 6.53
CA HIS A 98 7.09 -10.45 7.04
C HIS A 98 6.71 -10.51 8.54
N SER A 99 7.11 -9.51 9.30
CA SER A 99 6.90 -9.44 10.75
C SER A 99 5.42 -9.19 11.05
N ASP A 100 4.80 -8.29 10.30
CA ASP A 100 3.36 -8.01 10.33
C ASP A 100 2.55 -9.27 9.98
N MET A 101 2.96 -9.98 8.92
CA MET A 101 2.32 -11.23 8.49
C MET A 101 2.46 -12.37 9.52
N THR A 102 3.52 -12.35 10.33
CA THR A 102 3.70 -13.31 11.42
C THR A 102 2.80 -12.97 12.59
N ALA A 103 2.74 -11.70 12.99
CA ALA A 103 1.85 -11.22 14.03
C ALA A 103 0.37 -11.53 13.71
N LEU A 104 -0.05 -11.35 12.45
CA LEU A 104 -1.41 -11.73 12.00
C LEU A 104 -1.70 -13.23 12.13
N ARG A 105 -0.72 -14.09 11.85
CA ARG A 105 -0.92 -15.53 12.02
C ARG A 105 -1.07 -15.91 13.48
N ASN A 106 -0.31 -15.27 14.37
CA ASN A 106 -0.43 -15.49 15.81
C ASN A 106 -1.79 -15.05 16.35
N LEU A 107 -2.43 -14.02 15.74
CA LEU A 107 -3.82 -13.62 16.04
C LEU A 107 -4.89 -14.69 15.72
N LEU A 108 -4.57 -15.66 14.87
CA LEU A 108 -5.51 -16.70 14.42
C LEU A 108 -5.32 -18.04 15.13
N ILE A 109 -4.36 -18.13 16.05
CA ILE A 109 -4.05 -19.30 16.88
C ILE A 109 -4.46 -18.99 18.32
#